data_AF-A0A954APF0-F1
#
_entry.id   AF-A0A954APF0-F1
#
_cell.length_a   1.000
_cell.length_b   1.000
_cell.length_c   1.000
_cell.angle_alpha   90.00
_cell.angle_beta   90.00
_cell.angle_gamma   90.00
#
_symmetry.space_group_name_H-M   'P 1'
#
loop_
_entity.id
_entity.type
_entity.pdbx_description
1 polymer ?
#
loop_
_entity_poly.entity_id
_entity_poly.type
_entity_poly.pdbx_seq_one_letter_code
_entity_poly.pdbx_strand_id
1 'polypeptide(L)' 'MLHFESLNCDFDGQLLPGFPRLFRAKVPGGWLVLLKETVTQEMSGVSFVPDPQHTWDGKSMP' A
#
# COMPACT_ATOMS: atom_id res chain seq x y z
N MET A 1 -15.31 -0.35 -5.65
CA MET A 1 -14.77 0.31 -4.43
C MET A 1 -13.39 -0.27 -4.19
N LEU A 2 -12.38 0.54 -3.91
CA LEU A 2 -11.01 0.04 -3.69
C LEU A 2 -10.90 -0.67 -2.34
N HIS A 3 -10.28 -1.86 -2.33
CA HIS A 3 -10.00 -2.60 -1.11
C HIS A 3 -8.52 -2.52 -0.75
N PHE A 4 -8.21 -1.89 0.39
CA PHE A 4 -6.85 -1.72 0.88
C PHE A 4 -6.51 -2.79 1.93
N GLU A 5 -5.39 -3.48 1.74
CA GLU A 5 -4.80 -4.40 2.71
C GLU A 5 -3.52 -3.82 3.30
N SER A 6 -3.27 -4.08 4.59
CA SER A 6 -2.03 -3.65 5.27
C SER A 6 -0.85 -4.46 4.76
N LEU A 7 0.28 -3.80 4.54
CA LEU A 7 1.55 -4.46 4.29
C LEU A 7 2.34 -4.59 5.59
N ASN A 8 3.02 -5.72 5.75
CA ASN A 8 4.06 -5.87 6.76
C ASN A 8 5.31 -5.16 6.25
N CYS A 9 5.86 -4.25 7.04
CA CYS A 9 7.04 -3.50 6.69
C CYS A 9 8.10 -3.77 7.74
N ASP A 10 9.13 -4.52 7.34
CA ASP A 10 10.33 -4.70 8.14
C ASP A 10 11.30 -3.57 7.79
N PHE A 11 11.52 -2.67 8.74
CA PHE A 11 12.58 -1.68 8.64
C PHE A 11 13.76 -2.19 9.46
N ASP A 12 14.92 -2.37 8.83
CA ASP A 12 16.19 -2.80 9.48
C ASP A 12 16.77 -1.74 10.45
N GLY A 13 15.99 -0.73 10.83
CA GLY A 13 16.33 0.29 11.81
C GLY A 13 15.43 0.17 13.04
N GLN A 14 16.03 0.32 14.22
CA GLN A 14 15.39 0.19 15.53
C GLN A 14 14.00 0.87 15.54
N LEU A 15 12.95 0.06 15.69
CA LEU A 15 11.55 0.48 15.57
C LEU A 15 11.17 1.48 16.67
N LEU A 16 11.20 2.76 16.36
CA LEU A 16 10.48 3.78 17.12
C LEU A 16 8.96 3.57 17.00
N PRO A 17 8.18 3.71 18.08
CA PRO A 17 6.73 3.76 17.98
C PRO A 17 6.32 4.96 17.11
N GLY A 18 5.67 4.70 15.97
CA GLY A 18 5.26 5.74 15.02
C GLY A 18 5.59 5.51 13.55
N PHE A 19 6.16 4.36 13.16
CA PHE A 19 6.40 4.08 11.74
C PHE A 19 5.11 4.14 10.91
N PRO A 20 5.14 4.74 9.71
CA PRO A 20 3.96 4.87 8.87
C PRO A 20 3.47 3.50 8.43
N ARG A 21 2.15 3.30 8.44
CA ARG A 21 1.51 2.07 7.96
C ARG A 21 1.42 2.11 6.44
N LEU A 22 1.89 1.06 5.77
CA LEU A 22 1.67 0.91 4.34
C LEU A 22 0.41 0.10 4.09
N PHE A 23 -0.38 0.58 3.13
CA PHE A 23 -1.53 -0.14 2.60
C PHE A 23 -1.37 -0.32 1.11
N ARG A 24 -1.96 -1.37 0.54
CA ARG A 24 -2.06 -1.50 -0.91
C ARG A 24 -3.47 -1.90 -1.34
N ALA A 25 -3.90 -1.40 -2.48
CA ALA A 25 -5.07 -1.89 -3.20
C ALA A 25 -4.63 -2.40 -4.56
N LYS A 26 -5.12 -3.58 -4.94
CA LYS A 26 -4.96 -4.07 -6.31
C LYS A 26 -5.80 -3.22 -7.25
N VAL A 27 -5.30 -2.92 -8.44
CA VAL A 27 -5.99 -2.16 -9.51
C VAL A 27 -5.59 -2.74 -10.87
N PRO A 28 -6.36 -2.53 -11.95
CA PRO A 28 -5.93 -2.95 -13.29
C PRO A 28 -4.50 -2.51 -13.60
N GLY A 29 -3.64 -3.48 -13.94
CA GLY A 29 -2.23 -3.24 -14.26
C GLY A 29 -1.26 -3.09 -13.08
N GLY A 30 -1.69 -3.24 -11.82
CA GLY A 30 -0.76 -3.19 -10.69
C GLY A 30 -1.40 -2.96 -9.31
N TRP A 31 -0.70 -2.17 -8.48
CA TRP A 31 -1.11 -1.83 -7.12
C TRP A 31 -1.03 -0.33 -6.88
N LEU A 32 -2.01 0.21 -6.15
CA LEU A 32 -1.87 1.48 -5.46
C LEU A 32 -1.32 1.22 -4.08
N VAL A 33 -0.18 1.82 -3.73
CA VAL A 33 0.43 1.76 -2.41
C VAL A 33 0.25 3.11 -1.73
N LEU A 34 -0.25 3.08 -0.49
CA LEU A 34 -0.50 4.25 0.33
C LEU A 34 0.38 4.21 1.56
N LEU A 35 0.90 5.39 1.91
CA LEU A 35 1.59 5.62 3.17
C LEU A 35 0.63 6.37 4.11
N LYS A 36 0.35 5.79 5.26
CA LYS A 36 -0.42 6.43 6.34
C LYS A 36 0.52 6.79 7.46
N GLU A 37 0.63 8.07 7.75
CA GLU A 37 1.42 8.56 8.88
C GLU A 37 0.73 8.18 10.19
N THR A 38 1.48 7.77 11.21
CA THR A 38 0.92 7.11 12.40
C THR A 38 0.49 8.09 13.49
N VAL A 39 1.06 9.29 13.54
CA VAL A 39 0.74 10.32 14.55
C VAL A 39 -0.55 11.07 14.19
N THR A 40 -0.64 11.58 12.97
CA THR A 40 -1.74 12.35 12.41
C THR A 40 -2.84 11.48 11.82
N GLN A 41 -2.53 10.21 11.52
CA GLN A 41 -3.41 9.29 10.79
C GLN A 41 -3.74 9.78 9.36
N GLU A 42 -3.00 10.76 8.85
CA GLU A 42 -3.19 11.28 7.50
C GLU A 42 -2.49 10.42 6.44
N MET A 43 -3.03 10.45 5.23
CA MET A 43 -2.39 9.85 4.07
C MET A 43 -1.26 10.78 3.61
N SER A 44 -0.02 10.33 3.74
CA SER A 44 1.17 11.13 3.43
C SER A 44 1.70 10.89 2.01
N GLY A 45 1.25 9.83 1.32
CA GLY A 45 1.65 9.57 -0.06
C GLY A 45 0.88 8.44 -0.74
N VAL A 46 0.87 8.50 -2.08
CA VAL A 46 0.37 7.45 -2.97
C VAL A 46 1.40 7.15 -4.04
N SER A 47 1.58 5.88 -4.36
CA SER A 47 2.43 5.43 -5.47
C SER A 47 1.75 4.32 -6.24
N PHE A 48 1.87 4.34 -7.56
CA PHE A 48 1.44 3.25 -8.42
C PHE A 48 2.63 2.32 -8.68
N VAL A 49 2.45 1.04 -8.38
CA VAL A 49 3.42 -0.02 -8.65
C VAL A 49 2.86 -0.87 -9.78
N PRO A 50 3.48 -0.88 -10.97
CA PRO A 50 3.01 -1.69 -12.08
C PRO A 50 3.16 -3.18 -11.77
N ASP A 51 2.34 -4.01 -12.41
CA ASP A 51 2.48 -5.46 -12.47
C ASP A 51 3.16 -5.86 -13.79
N PRO A 52 4.50 -5.89 -13.86
CA PRO A 52 5.24 -6.16 -15.10
C PRO A 52 5.04 -7.59 -15.63
N GLN A 53 4.65 -8.52 -14.76
CA GLN A 53 4.34 -9.88 -15.18
C GLN A 53 2.90 -10.04 -15.66
N HIS A 54 2.07 -8.98 -15.59
CA HIS A 54 0.65 -9.00 -15.94
C HIS A 54 -0.11 -10.18 -15.32
N THR A 55 0.29 -10.58 -14.10
CA THR A 55 -0.33 -11.65 -13.32
C THR A 55 -1.65 -11.23 -12.69
N TRP A 56 -1.89 -9.94 -12.62
CA TRP A 56 -3.09 -9.33 -12.11
C TRP A 56 -4.25 -9.47 -13.09
N ASP A 57 -5.30 -10.17 -12.65
CA ASP A 57 -6.46 -10.52 -13.48
C ASP A 57 -7.56 -9.44 -13.52
N GLY A 58 -7.30 -8.25 -12.98
CA GLY A 58 -8.26 -7.14 -13.02
C GLY A 58 -9.36 -7.18 -11.97
N LYS A 59 -9.46 -8.22 -11.13
CA LYS A 59 -10.61 -8.45 -10.22
C LYS A 59 -10.63 -7.61 -8.93
N SER A 60 -10.16 -6.37 -8.98
CA SER A 60 -10.17 -5.46 -7.82
C SER A 60 -11.51 -4.75 -7.63
N MET A 61 -12.42 -4.94 -8.57
CA MET A 61 -13.74 -4.33 -8.60
C MET A 61 -14.78 -5.46 -8.60
N PRO A 62 -15.88 -5.33 -7.83
CA PRO A 62 -17.04 -6.20 -7.99
C PRO A 62 -17.62 -6.08 -9.40
#